data_AF-A0A2V4N3Z2-F1
#
_entry.id   AF-A0A2V4N3Z2-F1
#
_cell.length_a   1.000
_cell.length_b   1.000
_cell.length_c   1.000
_cell.angle_alpha   90.00
_cell.angle_beta   90.00
_cell.angle_gamma   90.00
#
_symmetry.space_group_name_H-M   'P 1'
#
loop_
_entity.id
_entity.type
_entity.pdbx_description
1 polymer ?
#
loop_
_entity_poly.entity_id
_entity_poly.type
_entity_poly.pdbx_seq_one_letter_code
_entity_poly.pdbx_strand_id
1 'polypeptide(L)' 'GGEIHLDSPDYEVRDAARLLDWLAARPEIRTDAAGDPKVGVVGGSYGGGLALLLAAQDRRVDAIVPMITW' A
#
# COMPACT_ATOMS: atom_id res chain seq x y z
N GLY A 1 25.21 12.45 0.75
CA GLY A 1 24.53 11.23 1.25
C GLY A 1 23.05 11.36 0.97
N GLY A 2 22.30 10.25 0.96
CA GLY A 2 20.83 10.24 0.82
C GLY A 2 20.12 9.96 2.14
N GLU A 3 18.83 10.28 2.21
CA GLU A 3 17.95 9.99 3.36
C GLU A 3 17.12 8.73 3.09
N ILE A 4 16.80 7.99 4.15
CA ILE A 4 15.83 6.88 4.13
C ILE A 4 14.79 7.15 5.21
N HIS A 5 13.52 6.96 4.87
CA HIS A 5 12.40 7.06 5.80
C HIS A 5 11.88 5.66 6.07
N LEU A 6 11.54 5.39 7.33
CA LEU A 6 10.95 4.12 7.77
C LEU A 6 9.69 4.40 8.57
N ASP A 7 8.67 3.57 8.38
CA ASP A 7 7.36 3.60 9.07
C ASP A 7 6.70 4.99 9.05
N SER A 8 6.88 5.72 7.95
CA SER A 8 6.50 7.12 7.88
C SER A 8 5.26 7.34 7.02
N PRO A 9 4.14 7.79 7.61
CA PRO A 9 2.91 8.13 6.89
C PRO A 9 3.14 9.12 5.74
N ASP A 10 4.05 10.09 5.96
CA ASP A 10 4.30 11.17 5.00
C ASP A 10 5.23 10.82 3.85
N TYR A 11 5.91 9.67 3.93
CA TYR A 11 6.89 9.25 2.94
C TYR A 11 6.50 7.88 2.35
N GLU A 12 7.07 6.78 2.83
CA GLU A 12 6.87 5.47 2.18
C GLU A 12 5.41 5.00 2.13
N VAL A 13 4.60 5.29 3.14
CA VAL A 13 3.16 4.94 3.13
C VAL A 13 2.44 5.77 2.07
N ARG A 14 2.81 7.05 1.93
CA ARG A 14 2.28 7.94 0.88
C ARG A 14 2.70 7.47 -0.51
N ASP A 15 3.93 7.01 -0.67
CA ASP A 15 4.39 6.46 -1.94
C ASP A 15 3.66 5.16 -2.28
N ALA A 16 3.39 4.30 -1.29
CA ALA A 16 2.58 3.11 -1.48
C ALA A 16 1.12 3.46 -1.83
N ALA A 17 0.52 4.51 -1.24
CA ALA A 17 -0.80 5.01 -1.61
C ALA A 17 -0.83 5.55 -3.06
N ARG A 18 0.24 6.21 -3.52
CA ARG A 18 0.38 6.63 -4.93
C ARG A 18 0.48 5.46 -5.90
N LEU A 19 1.01 4.31 -5.46
CA LEU A 19 0.96 3.10 -6.27
C LEU A 19 -0.49 2.61 -6.45
N LEU A 20 -1.36 2.79 -5.45
CA LEU A 20 -2.79 2.50 -5.60
C LEU A 20 -3.44 3.46 -6.62
N ASP A 21 -3.11 4.75 -6.58
CA ASP A 21 -3.59 5.71 -7.60
C ASP A 21 -3.17 5.29 -9.01
N TRP A 22 -1.91 4.89 -9.14
CA TRP A 22 -1.37 4.42 -10.42
C TRP A 22 -2.05 3.13 -10.89
N LEU A 23 -2.32 2.17 -10.00
CA LEU A 23 -3.06 0.95 -10.32
C LEU A 23 -4.49 1.26 -10.76
N ALA A 24 -5.18 2.19 -10.08
CA ALA A 24 -6.55 2.58 -10.40
C ALA A 24 -6.69 3.22 -11.80
N ALA A 25 -5.62 3.79 -12.33
CA ALA A 25 -5.60 4.42 -13.65
C ALA A 25 -5.36 3.44 -14.81
N ARG A 26 -5.06 2.16 -14.53
CA ARG A 26 -4.73 1.16 -15.56
C ARG A 26 -5.99 0.43 -16.06
N PRO A 27 -6.23 0.36 -17.38
CA PRO A 27 -7.43 -0.26 -17.93
C PRO A 27 -7.56 -1.76 -17.67
N GLU A 28 -6.44 -2.46 -17.44
CA GLU A 28 -6.40 -3.89 -17.13
C GLU A 28 -6.63 -4.21 -15.65
N ILE A 29 -6.62 -3.21 -14.78
CA ILE A 29 -6.83 -3.40 -13.35
C ILE A 29 -8.32 -3.35 -13.06
N ARG A 30 -8.81 -4.39 -12.37
CA ARG A 30 -10.18 -4.42 -11.85
C ARG A 30 -10.30 -3.37 -10.75
N THR A 31 -11.36 -2.58 -10.83
CA THR A 31 -11.72 -1.58 -9.83
C THR A 31 -13.08 -1.94 -9.22
N ASP A 32 -13.26 -1.60 -7.94
CA ASP A 32 -14.55 -1.71 -7.26
C ASP A 32 -15.36 -0.39 -7.41
N ALA A 33 -14.68 0.75 -7.58
CA ALA A 33 -15.24 2.04 -7.96
C ALA A 33 -14.21 2.91 -8.72
N ALA A 34 -14.64 4.07 -9.26
CA ALA A 34 -13.72 5.01 -9.91
C ALA A 34 -12.64 5.47 -8.92
N GLY A 35 -11.36 5.21 -9.25
CA GLY A 35 -10.22 5.52 -8.38
C GLY A 35 -9.93 4.49 -7.27
N ASP A 36 -10.68 3.38 -7.25
CA ASP A 36 -10.63 2.35 -6.22
C ASP A 36 -10.25 0.99 -6.83
N PRO A 37 -8.94 0.67 -6.92
CA PRO A 37 -8.46 -0.57 -7.50
C PRO A 37 -8.67 -1.71 -6.52
N LYS A 38 -9.08 -2.87 -7.02
CA LYS A 38 -9.21 -4.06 -6.19
C LYS A 38 -7.82 -4.61 -5.85
N VAL A 39 -7.35 -4.40 -4.63
CA VAL A 39 -5.94 -4.62 -4.24
C VAL A 39 -5.81 -5.32 -2.89
N GLY A 40 -4.94 -6.34 -2.86
CA GLY A 40 -4.39 -6.91 -1.63
C GLY A 40 -2.89 -6.67 -1.52
N VAL A 41 -2.39 -6.50 -0.29
CA VAL A 41 -0.96 -6.27 -0.01
C VAL A 41 -0.38 -7.43 0.81
N VAL A 42 0.69 -8.04 0.31
CA VAL A 42 1.33 -9.21 0.93
C VAL A 42 2.80 -8.91 1.15
N GLY A 43 3.32 -9.23 2.33
CA GLY A 43 4.72 -8.94 2.63
C GLY A 43 5.22 -9.57 3.92
N GLY A 44 6.50 -9.96 3.91
CA GLY A 44 7.24 -10.42 5.08
C GLY A 44 8.08 -9.31 5.71
N SER A 45 8.39 -9.41 7.00
CA SER A 45 9.29 -8.48 7.70
C SER A 45 8.80 -7.04 7.53
N TYR A 46 9.64 -6.14 7.05
CA TYR A 46 9.29 -4.76 6.77
C TYR A 46 8.13 -4.60 5.76
N GLY A 47 8.04 -5.50 4.77
CA GLY A 47 6.91 -5.50 3.84
C GLY A 47 5.58 -5.82 4.54
N GLY A 48 5.61 -6.58 5.64
CA GLY A 48 4.44 -6.80 6.49
C GLY A 48 4.06 -5.54 7.28
N GLY A 49 5.07 -4.79 7.76
CA GLY A 49 4.87 -3.50 8.43
C GLY A 49 4.24 -2.48 7.48
N LEU A 50 4.77 -2.36 6.26
CA LEU A 50 4.18 -1.51 5.22
C LEU A 50 2.74 -1.90 4.88
N ALA A 51 2.43 -3.21 4.81
CA ALA A 51 1.07 -3.68 4.57
C ALA A 51 0.10 -3.21 5.68
N LEU A 52 0.51 -3.30 6.94
CA LEU A 52 -0.27 -2.81 8.08
C LEU A 52 -0.47 -1.29 8.03
N LEU A 53 0.60 -0.53 7.80
CA LEU A 53 0.57 0.92 7.77
C LEU A 53 -0.27 1.47 6.60
N LEU A 54 -0.11 0.90 5.40
CA LEU A 54 -0.88 1.32 4.24
C LEU A 54 -2.38 1.03 4.43
N ALA A 55 -2.74 -0.15 4.90
CA ALA A 55 -4.15 -0.49 5.14
C ALA A 55 -4.79 0.36 6.24
N ALA A 56 -4.01 0.80 7.24
CA ALA A 56 -4.49 1.73 8.24
C ALA A 56 -4.76 3.14 7.66
N GLN A 57 -4.02 3.53 6.63
CA GLN A 57 -4.03 4.90 6.09
C GLN A 57 -4.90 5.07 4.83
N ASP A 58 -5.06 4.03 4.01
CA ASP A 58 -5.80 4.05 2.75
C ASP A 58 -6.86 2.93 2.73
N ARG A 59 -8.13 3.34 2.70
CA ARG A 59 -9.28 2.42 2.76
C ARG A 59 -9.49 1.59 1.50
N ARG A 60 -8.73 1.85 0.43
CA ARG A 60 -8.77 1.09 -0.83
C ARG A 60 -8.03 -0.25 -0.74
N VAL A 61 -7.31 -0.52 0.36
CA VAL A 61 -6.70 -1.82 0.58
C VAL A 61 -7.78 -2.82 1.04
N ASP A 62 -8.14 -3.76 0.17
CA ASP A 62 -9.18 -4.74 0.44
C ASP A 62 -8.74 -5.84 1.41
N ALA A 63 -7.46 -6.19 1.36
CA ALA A 63 -6.90 -7.29 2.14
C ALA A 63 -5.41 -7.10 2.39
N ILE A 64 -4.94 -7.60 3.52
CA ILE A 64 -3.51 -7.69 3.84
C ILE A 64 -3.13 -9.09 4.28
N VAL A 65 -1.92 -9.51 3.92
CA VAL A 65 -1.26 -10.72 4.45
C VAL A 65 0.12 -10.32 4.98
N PRO A 66 0.18 -9.70 6.18
CA PRO A 66 1.44 -9.36 6.83
C PRO A 66 2.05 -10.61 7.47
N MET A 67 3.34 -10.83 7.23
CA MET A 67 4.06 -12.01 7.70
C MET A 67 5.31 -11.61 8.45
N ILE A 68 5.61 -12.26 9.58
CA ILE A 68 6.87 -12.11 10.33
C ILE A 68 7.20 -10.61 10.57
N THR A 69 6.18 -9.81 10.87
CA THR A 69 6.31 -8.39 11.23
C THR A 69 6.03 -8.21 12.72
N TRP A 70 6.08 -6.97 13.23
CA TRP A 70 5.95 -6.64 14.65
C TRP A 70 4.51 -6.32 15.07
#